data_AF-A0A2V8MH79-F1
#
_entry.id   AF-A0A2V8MH79-F1
#
_cell.length_a   1.000
_cell.length_b   1.000
_cell.length_c   1.000
_cell.angle_alpha   90.00
_cell.angle_beta   90.00
_cell.angle_gamma   90.00
#
_symmetry.space_group_name_H-M   'P 1'
#
loop_
_entity.id
_entity.type
_entity.pdbx_description
1 polymer ?
#
loop_
_entity_poly.entity_id
_entity_poly.type
_entity_poly.pdbx_seq_one_letter_code
_entity_poly.pdbx_strand_id
1 'polypeptide(L)'
;TDTEIQRIEAILGWLEANPRSSLYPRQLPIAGVDTKWLENRKGLIGDLFATLSTDTNTTADFFECCGLRRTPYLVRVRILDKDIRKYVGGIGDISAPADELAKLDMPVRHAFIVENLQTGLAFDDIPESVVFMRLGYDVEVLSRMTWLRGARCIYWGDIDTHG
;
A
#
# COMPACT_ATOMS: atom_id res chain seq x y z
N THR A 1 29.50 -15.72 0.18
CA THR A 1 30.94 -15.38 0.00
C THR A 1 31.34 -14.30 1.00
N ASP A 2 32.64 -14.03 1.21
CA ASP A 2 33.10 -13.00 2.17
C ASP A 2 32.46 -11.63 1.90
N THR A 3 32.25 -11.29 0.63
CA THR A 3 31.57 -10.06 0.21
C THR A 3 30.10 -9.99 0.62
N GLU A 4 29.40 -11.13 0.69
CA GLU A 4 28.01 -11.15 1.18
C GLU A 4 27.94 -10.96 2.69
N ILE A 5 28.85 -11.57 3.45
CA ILE A 5 28.93 -11.39 4.90
C ILE A 5 29.19 -9.90 5.21
N GLN A 6 30.15 -9.28 4.52
CA GLN A 6 30.42 -7.84 4.67
C GLN A 6 29.19 -6.95 4.41
N ARG A 7 28.35 -7.31 3.42
CA ARG A 7 27.11 -6.55 3.14
C ARG A 7 26.07 -6.73 4.24
N ILE A 8 25.95 -7.93 4.80
CA ILE A 8 25.06 -8.24 5.91
C ILE A 8 25.52 -7.48 7.17
N GLU A 9 26.81 -7.52 7.50
CA GLU A 9 27.37 -6.76 8.62
C GLU A 9 27.16 -5.24 8.43
N ALA A 10 27.40 -4.73 7.22
CA ALA A 10 27.22 -3.31 6.92
C ALA A 10 25.76 -2.85 7.10
N ILE A 11 24.78 -3.66 6.66
CA ILE A 11 23.37 -3.29 6.86
C ILE A 11 22.93 -3.43 8.31
N LEU A 12 23.33 -4.49 9.01
CA LEU A 12 22.97 -4.68 10.42
C LEU A 12 23.56 -3.55 11.28
N GLY A 13 24.84 -3.22 11.10
CA GLY A 13 25.48 -2.11 11.81
C GLY A 13 24.87 -0.75 11.45
N TRP A 14 24.45 -0.54 10.20
CA TRP A 14 23.76 0.68 9.82
C TRP A 14 22.37 0.79 10.48
N LEU A 15 21.60 -0.30 10.52
CA LEU A 15 20.28 -0.34 11.14
C LEU A 15 20.36 -0.12 12.66
N GLU A 16 21.35 -0.72 13.32
CA GLU A 16 21.62 -0.53 14.75
C GLU A 16 21.96 0.94 15.06
N ALA A 17 22.77 1.57 14.21
CA ALA A 17 23.09 2.99 14.33
C ALA A 17 21.91 3.92 13.98
N ASN A 18 20.88 3.44 13.27
CA ASN A 18 19.77 4.25 12.74
C ASN A 18 18.39 3.58 12.96
N PRO A 19 17.98 3.28 14.20
CA PRO A 19 16.85 2.40 14.51
C PRO A 19 15.46 2.92 14.09
N ARG A 20 15.34 4.20 13.72
CA ARG A 20 14.08 4.83 13.27
C ARG A 20 14.27 5.74 12.07
N SER A 21 15.17 5.35 11.18
CA SER A 21 15.55 6.16 10.01
C SER A 21 14.35 6.61 9.16
N SER A 22 13.28 5.81 9.12
CA SER A 22 12.11 6.06 8.27
C SER A 22 12.48 6.24 6.79
N LEU A 23 13.60 5.65 6.37
CA LEU A 23 14.07 5.66 4.99
C LEU A 23 13.48 4.49 4.20
N TYR A 24 13.29 4.71 2.91
CA TYR A 24 13.01 3.61 1.98
C TYR A 24 14.26 2.75 1.76
N PRO A 25 14.12 1.44 1.48
CA PRO A 25 15.23 0.54 1.12
C PRO A 25 16.25 1.10 0.12
N ARG A 26 15.78 1.86 -0.88
CA ARG A 26 16.64 2.45 -1.91
C ARG A 26 17.46 3.65 -1.45
N GLN A 27 17.13 4.23 -0.29
CA GLN A 27 17.83 5.39 0.28
C GLN A 27 18.97 4.98 1.22
N LEU A 28 19.15 3.68 1.48
CA LEU A 28 20.19 3.19 2.37
C LEU A 28 21.58 3.49 1.78
N PRO A 29 22.45 4.22 2.49
CA PRO A 29 23.75 4.64 1.97
C PRO A 29 24.81 3.53 2.14
N ILE A 30 24.51 2.31 1.67
CA ILE A 30 25.36 1.13 1.86
C ILE A 30 25.85 0.61 0.50
N ALA A 31 27.16 0.61 0.30
CA ALA A 31 27.77 0.18 -0.95
C ALA A 31 27.48 -1.31 -1.25
N GLY A 32 27.00 -1.60 -2.46
CA GLY A 32 26.71 -2.97 -2.90
C GLY A 32 25.43 -3.60 -2.34
N VAL A 33 24.65 -2.84 -1.55
CA VAL A 33 23.31 -3.19 -1.09
C VAL A 33 22.30 -2.39 -1.90
N ASP A 34 21.90 -2.94 -3.04
CA ASP A 34 20.81 -2.37 -3.82
C ASP A 34 19.44 -2.87 -3.32
N THR A 35 18.36 -2.26 -3.82
CA THR A 35 17.01 -2.64 -3.44
C THR A 35 16.72 -4.11 -3.73
N LYS A 36 17.16 -4.67 -4.87
CA LYS A 36 16.90 -6.09 -5.19
C LYS A 36 17.62 -7.03 -4.23
N TRP A 37 18.85 -6.68 -3.84
CA TRP A 37 19.62 -7.45 -2.87
C TRP A 37 18.88 -7.51 -1.54
N LEU A 38 18.37 -6.38 -1.06
CA LEU A 38 17.63 -6.30 0.20
C LEU A 38 16.27 -6.99 0.11
N GLU A 39 15.48 -6.73 -0.96
CA GLU A 39 14.18 -7.39 -1.20
C GLU A 39 14.28 -8.92 -1.13
N ASN A 40 15.30 -9.50 -1.77
CA ASN A 40 15.52 -10.95 -1.78
C ASN A 40 15.96 -11.53 -0.42
N ARG A 41 16.31 -10.67 0.56
CA ARG A 41 16.88 -11.07 1.85
C ARG A 41 16.15 -10.46 3.06
N LYS A 42 14.99 -9.83 2.85
CA LYS A 42 14.24 -9.15 3.92
C LYS A 42 13.98 -10.03 5.13
N GLY A 43 13.52 -11.27 4.92
CA GLY A 43 13.28 -12.21 6.02
C GLY A 43 14.54 -12.45 6.84
N LEU A 44 15.63 -12.85 6.18
CA LEU A 44 16.93 -13.10 6.83
C LEU A 44 17.45 -11.86 7.59
N ILE A 45 17.44 -10.67 6.97
CA ILE A 45 17.92 -9.46 7.63
C ILE A 45 17.02 -9.08 8.81
N GLY A 46 15.70 -9.21 8.66
CA GLY A 46 14.74 -8.97 9.73
C GLY A 46 14.97 -9.90 10.93
N ASP A 47 15.15 -11.19 10.68
CA ASP A 47 15.38 -12.20 11.71
C ASP A 47 16.72 -11.97 12.45
N LEU A 48 17.79 -11.69 11.69
CA LEU A 48 19.11 -11.38 12.26
C LEU A 48 19.06 -10.10 13.09
N PHE A 49 18.43 -9.04 12.57
CA PHE A 49 18.34 -7.77 13.26
C PHE A 49 17.49 -7.86 14.53
N ALA A 50 16.37 -8.58 14.49
CA ALA A 50 15.54 -8.84 15.66
C ALA A 50 16.31 -9.60 16.75
N THR A 51 17.12 -10.57 16.35
CA THR A 51 17.97 -11.34 17.29
C THR A 51 19.02 -10.46 17.97
N LEU A 52 19.59 -9.49 17.25
CA LEU A 52 20.64 -8.60 17.75
C LEU A 52 20.09 -7.43 18.60
N SER A 53 18.94 -6.89 18.23
CA SER A 53 18.45 -5.61 18.77
C SER A 53 17.83 -5.69 20.16
N THR A 54 17.73 -6.88 20.78
CA THR A 54 16.97 -7.17 22.03
C THR A 54 15.49 -6.74 22.01
N ASP A 55 15.01 -6.24 20.87
CA ASP A 55 13.64 -5.81 20.66
C ASP A 55 12.80 -7.06 20.34
N THR A 56 12.09 -7.54 21.36
CA THR A 56 11.38 -8.84 21.36
C THR A 56 10.03 -8.79 20.67
N ASN A 57 9.79 -7.79 19.81
CA ASN A 57 8.51 -7.62 19.14
C ASN A 57 8.40 -8.61 17.97
N THR A 58 8.17 -9.88 18.30
CA THR A 58 8.15 -11.04 17.40
C THR A 58 7.03 -11.00 16.35
N THR A 59 6.12 -10.04 16.45
CA THR A 59 5.03 -9.81 15.49
C THR A 59 5.29 -8.64 14.55
N ALA A 60 6.35 -7.85 14.76
CA ALA A 60 6.71 -6.75 13.88
C ALA A 60 7.35 -7.30 12.60
N ASP A 61 6.86 -6.89 11.44
CA ASP A 61 7.51 -7.32 10.20
C ASP A 61 8.81 -6.53 9.93
N PHE A 62 9.53 -6.94 8.89
CA PHE A 62 10.83 -6.39 8.49
C PHE A 62 10.90 -4.85 8.53
N PHE A 63 9.89 -4.14 8.03
CA PHE A 63 9.98 -2.68 7.95
C PHE A 63 9.87 -2.04 9.33
N GLU A 64 8.99 -2.57 10.18
CA GLU A 64 8.83 -2.08 11.54
C GLU A 64 10.04 -2.44 12.41
N CYS A 65 10.48 -3.69 12.33
CA CYS A 65 11.67 -4.19 13.02
C CYS A 65 12.92 -3.37 12.66
N CYS A 66 13.14 -3.09 11.38
CA CYS A 66 14.31 -2.34 10.92
C CYS A 66 14.12 -0.80 10.95
N GLY A 67 12.99 -0.28 11.43
CA GLY A 67 12.71 1.16 11.44
C GLY A 67 12.73 1.82 10.05
N LEU A 68 12.38 1.06 9.01
CA LEU A 68 12.35 1.46 7.61
C LEU A 68 10.94 1.84 7.15
N ARG A 69 10.87 2.64 6.09
CA ARG A 69 9.61 3.08 5.51
C ARG A 69 9.09 2.11 4.46
N ARG A 70 7.81 1.78 4.57
CA ARG A 70 7.06 1.01 3.57
C ARG A 70 6.63 1.88 2.40
N THR A 71 6.58 1.28 1.22
CA THR A 71 5.82 1.84 0.11
C THR A 71 4.34 1.91 0.51
N PRO A 72 3.67 3.06 0.33
CA PRO A 72 2.25 3.17 0.65
C PRO A 72 1.42 2.24 -0.25
N TYR A 73 0.41 1.62 0.32
CA TYR A 73 -0.60 0.89 -0.45
C TYR A 73 -1.50 1.90 -1.17
N LEU A 74 -1.49 1.85 -2.51
CA LEU A 74 -2.24 2.75 -3.37
C LEU A 74 -3.56 2.10 -3.78
N VAL A 75 -4.64 2.87 -3.68
CA VAL A 75 -5.96 2.49 -4.17
C VAL A 75 -6.26 3.32 -5.42
N ARG A 76 -6.72 2.63 -6.47
CA ARG A 76 -7.20 3.28 -7.68
C ARG A 76 -8.72 3.37 -7.67
N VAL A 77 -9.23 4.58 -7.89
CA VAL A 77 -10.64 4.90 -7.92
C VAL A 77 -10.95 5.77 -9.14
N ARG A 78 -12.04 5.44 -9.84
CA ARG A 78 -12.65 6.34 -10.82
C ARG A 78 -13.89 6.98 -10.22
N ILE A 79 -14.00 8.30 -10.39
CA ILE A 79 -15.17 9.08 -10.02
C ILE A 79 -16.03 9.24 -11.27
N LEU A 80 -17.18 8.56 -11.25
CA LEU A 80 -18.06 8.43 -12.41
C LEU A 80 -19.02 9.63 -12.52
N ASP A 81 -19.25 10.34 -11.42
CA ASP A 81 -20.06 11.56 -11.42
C ASP A 81 -19.21 12.80 -11.73
N LYS A 82 -19.63 13.58 -12.74
CA LYS A 82 -18.92 14.80 -13.18
C LYS A 82 -18.87 15.89 -12.11
N ASP A 83 -19.93 16.07 -11.34
CA ASP A 83 -20.01 17.08 -10.29
C ASP A 83 -19.21 16.68 -9.06
N ILE A 84 -19.06 15.37 -8.77
CA ILE A 84 -18.21 14.88 -7.68
C ILE A 84 -16.72 15.05 -8.01
N ARG A 85 -16.32 15.08 -9.28
CA ARG A 85 -14.90 15.31 -9.65
C ARG A 85 -14.34 16.62 -9.10
N LYS A 86 -15.17 17.63 -8.82
CA LYS A 86 -14.71 18.91 -8.23
C LYS A 86 -14.06 18.75 -6.86
N TYR A 87 -14.42 17.70 -6.10
CA TYR A 87 -13.81 17.40 -4.79
C TYR A 87 -12.36 16.92 -4.90
N VAL A 88 -11.90 16.60 -6.10
CA VAL A 88 -10.54 16.16 -6.42
C VAL A 88 -9.93 16.95 -7.59
N GLY A 89 -10.33 18.22 -7.73
CA GLY A 89 -9.75 19.11 -8.76
C GLY A 89 -10.18 18.81 -10.19
N GLY A 90 -11.31 18.13 -10.39
CA GLY A 90 -11.87 17.81 -11.70
C GLY A 90 -11.39 16.47 -12.29
N ILE A 91 -10.51 15.75 -11.59
CA ILE A 91 -9.95 14.49 -12.07
C ILE A 91 -10.95 13.34 -11.89
N GLY A 92 -11.09 12.49 -12.91
CA GLY A 92 -12.02 11.35 -12.91
C GLY A 92 -11.39 9.98 -12.64
N ASP A 93 -10.07 9.83 -12.68
CA ASP A 93 -9.35 8.57 -12.44
C ASP A 93 -8.09 8.88 -11.61
N ILE A 94 -8.05 8.38 -10.39
CA ILE A 94 -7.04 8.71 -9.39
C ILE A 94 -6.48 7.42 -8.80
N SER A 95 -5.16 7.39 -8.58
CA SER A 95 -4.49 6.40 -7.76
C SER A 95 -3.73 7.12 -6.66
N ALA A 96 -4.08 6.87 -5.39
CA ALA A 96 -3.51 7.56 -4.25
C ALA A 96 -3.49 6.64 -3.01
N PRO A 97 -2.68 6.96 -1.97
CA PRO A 97 -2.69 6.21 -0.73
C PRO A 97 -4.10 6.15 -0.12
N ALA A 98 -4.49 4.98 0.39
CA ALA A 98 -5.84 4.80 0.93
C ALA A 98 -6.17 5.80 2.05
N ASP A 99 -5.21 6.11 2.92
CA ASP A 99 -5.38 7.05 4.02
C ASP A 99 -5.51 8.51 3.53
N GLU A 100 -5.07 8.84 2.32
CA GLU A 100 -5.33 10.13 1.69
C GLU A 100 -6.73 10.18 1.08
N LEU A 101 -7.14 9.12 0.37
CA LEU A 101 -8.50 9.01 -0.16
C LEU A 101 -9.57 9.01 0.95
N ALA A 102 -9.24 8.45 2.12
CA ALA A 102 -10.12 8.45 3.28
C ALA A 102 -10.40 9.86 3.84
N LYS A 103 -9.53 10.85 3.56
CA LYS A 103 -9.70 12.24 4.00
C LYS A 103 -10.63 13.05 3.09
N LEU A 104 -11.00 12.50 1.94
CA LEU A 104 -11.95 13.14 1.04
C LEU A 104 -13.34 13.16 1.67
N ASP A 105 -14.13 14.18 1.36
CA ASP A 105 -15.53 14.30 1.79
C ASP A 105 -16.41 14.41 0.54
N MET A 106 -16.64 13.26 -0.11
CA MET A 106 -17.37 13.19 -1.37
C MET A 106 -18.80 12.68 -1.14
N PRO A 107 -19.83 13.30 -1.74
CA PRO A 107 -21.22 12.88 -1.58
C PRO A 107 -21.57 11.69 -2.50
N VAL A 108 -20.92 10.56 -2.27
CA VAL A 108 -21.10 9.34 -3.08
C VAL A 108 -22.24 8.48 -2.50
N ARG A 109 -23.11 7.97 -3.38
CA ARG A 109 -24.20 7.04 -3.02
C ARG A 109 -23.96 5.62 -3.50
N HIS A 110 -23.13 5.42 -4.52
CA HIS A 110 -22.85 4.11 -5.09
C HIS A 110 -21.34 3.89 -5.21
N ALA A 111 -20.86 2.78 -4.69
CA ALA A 111 -19.47 2.36 -4.81
C ALA A 111 -19.42 0.98 -5.46
N PHE A 112 -18.90 0.93 -6.67
CA PHE A 112 -18.64 -0.31 -7.38
C PHE A 112 -17.24 -0.80 -7.00
N ILE A 113 -17.12 -2.08 -6.68
CA ILE A 113 -15.87 -2.74 -6.33
C ILE A 113 -15.67 -3.83 -7.37
N VAL A 114 -14.70 -3.62 -8.26
CA VAL A 114 -14.44 -4.54 -9.38
C VAL A 114 -13.01 -5.06 -9.34
N GLU A 115 -12.85 -6.36 -9.55
CA GLU A 115 -11.52 -6.98 -9.56
C GLU A 115 -10.78 -6.66 -10.86
N ASN A 116 -11.48 -6.78 -11.98
CA ASN A 116 -10.90 -6.58 -13.30
C ASN A 116 -10.79 -5.09 -13.66
N LEU A 117 -9.58 -4.67 -14.06
CA LEU A 117 -9.32 -3.29 -14.46
C LEU A 117 -10.15 -2.85 -15.66
N GLN A 118 -10.26 -3.68 -16.69
CA GLN A 118 -10.99 -3.33 -17.90
C GLN A 118 -12.48 -3.16 -17.63
N THR A 119 -13.06 -3.99 -16.75
CA THR A 119 -14.43 -3.82 -16.27
C THR A 119 -14.62 -2.45 -15.63
N GLY A 120 -13.72 -2.03 -14.74
CA GLY A 120 -13.80 -0.71 -14.11
C GLY A 120 -13.56 0.45 -15.07
N LEU A 121 -12.75 0.26 -16.11
CA LEU A 121 -12.54 1.26 -17.17
C LEU A 121 -13.73 1.37 -18.13
N ALA A 122 -14.52 0.31 -18.27
CA ALA A 122 -15.71 0.28 -19.14
C ALA A 122 -16.92 1.03 -18.55
N PHE A 123 -16.87 1.44 -17.28
CA PHE A 123 -17.92 2.29 -16.71
C PHE A 123 -17.95 3.66 -17.41
N ASP A 124 -19.16 4.02 -17.84
CA ASP A 124 -19.55 5.37 -18.26
C ASP A 124 -19.76 6.29 -17.03
N ASP A 125 -20.10 7.55 -17.30
CA ASP A 125 -20.46 8.49 -16.26
C ASP A 125 -21.79 8.09 -15.60
N ILE A 126 -21.75 7.79 -14.29
CA ILE A 126 -22.91 7.41 -13.49
C ILE A 126 -23.04 8.40 -12.34
N PRO A 127 -24.24 9.01 -12.13
CA PRO A 127 -24.47 9.94 -11.04
C PRO A 127 -24.16 9.35 -9.66
N GLU A 128 -23.64 10.19 -8.77
CA GLU A 128 -23.33 9.89 -7.37
C GLU A 128 -22.49 8.62 -7.16
N SER A 129 -21.64 8.26 -8.14
CA SER A 129 -20.99 6.96 -8.19
C SER A 129 -19.46 7.01 -8.30
N VAL A 130 -18.82 6.00 -7.72
CA VAL A 130 -17.38 5.72 -7.88
C VAL A 130 -17.17 4.24 -8.17
N VAL A 131 -16.06 3.90 -8.82
CA VAL A 131 -15.62 2.51 -9.01
C VAL A 131 -14.18 2.34 -8.54
N PHE A 132 -13.97 1.36 -7.66
CA PHE A 132 -12.66 0.90 -7.20
C PHE A 132 -12.24 -0.33 -7.99
N MET A 133 -10.96 -0.37 -8.38
CA MET A 133 -10.42 -1.42 -9.25
C MET A 133 -9.22 -2.10 -8.61
N ARG A 134 -9.08 -3.41 -8.82
CA ARG A 134 -7.90 -4.19 -8.42
C ARG A 134 -7.54 -4.04 -6.94
N LEU A 135 -8.52 -4.10 -6.04
CA LEU A 135 -8.26 -4.06 -4.60
C LEU A 135 -7.65 -5.37 -4.06
N GLY A 136 -7.74 -6.47 -4.83
CA GLY A 136 -7.34 -7.78 -4.35
C GLY A 136 -8.14 -8.18 -3.11
N TYR A 137 -7.49 -8.89 -2.16
CA TYR A 137 -8.11 -9.28 -0.88
C TYR A 137 -8.28 -8.13 0.12
N ASP A 138 -7.74 -6.94 -0.16
CA ASP A 138 -7.70 -5.80 0.78
C ASP A 138 -8.93 -4.89 0.69
N VAL A 139 -10.13 -5.46 0.54
CA VAL A 139 -11.39 -4.68 0.53
C VAL A 139 -11.61 -3.95 1.86
N GLU A 140 -11.05 -4.47 2.95
CA GLU A 140 -11.08 -3.84 4.27
C GLU A 140 -10.52 -2.41 4.25
N VAL A 141 -9.62 -2.08 3.32
CA VAL A 141 -9.07 -0.73 3.20
C VAL A 141 -10.15 0.32 2.92
N LEU A 142 -11.24 -0.06 2.26
CA LEU A 142 -12.37 0.82 1.96
C LEU A 142 -13.15 1.20 3.22
N SER A 143 -13.11 0.40 4.28
CA SER A 143 -13.76 0.72 5.56
C SER A 143 -13.22 2.00 6.20
N ARG A 144 -11.99 2.40 5.85
CA ARG A 144 -11.35 3.65 6.29
C ARG A 144 -11.96 4.88 5.63
N MET A 145 -12.60 4.72 4.47
CA MET A 145 -13.20 5.81 3.71
C MET A 145 -14.58 6.15 4.29
N THR A 146 -14.64 7.13 5.19
CA THR A 146 -15.87 7.48 5.92
C THR A 146 -17.00 7.93 5.00
N TRP A 147 -16.67 8.53 3.87
CA TRP A 147 -17.61 8.96 2.84
C TRP A 147 -18.31 7.79 2.11
N LEU A 148 -17.84 6.55 2.29
CA LEU A 148 -18.52 5.34 1.80
C LEU A 148 -19.56 4.78 2.77
N ARG A 149 -19.60 5.20 4.04
CA ARG A 149 -20.46 4.57 5.07
C ARG A 149 -21.96 4.61 4.76
N GLY A 150 -22.41 5.63 4.03
CA GLY A 150 -23.79 5.75 3.57
C GLY A 150 -24.02 5.26 2.14
N ALA A 151 -22.96 4.86 1.43
CA ALA A 151 -23.03 4.44 0.05
C ALA A 151 -23.41 2.96 -0.06
N ARG A 152 -24.18 2.62 -1.09
CA ARG A 152 -24.42 1.23 -1.48
C ARG A 152 -23.17 0.69 -2.15
N CYS A 153 -22.49 -0.23 -1.47
CA CYS A 153 -21.34 -0.94 -2.01
C CYS A 153 -21.81 -2.15 -2.85
N ILE A 154 -21.33 -2.26 -4.08
CA ILE A 154 -21.69 -3.31 -5.05
C ILE A 154 -20.40 -3.98 -5.49
N TYR A 155 -20.24 -5.24 -5.12
CA TYR A 155 -19.12 -6.07 -5.56
C TYR A 155 -19.43 -6.75 -6.90
N TRP A 156 -18.47 -6.73 -7.81
CA TRP A 156 -18.53 -7.41 -9.10
C TRP A 156 -17.17 -8.02 -9.40
N GLY A 157 -17.00 -9.27 -8.95
CA GLY A 157 -15.89 -10.16 -9.27
C GLY A 157 -16.32 -11.32 -10.15
N ASP A 158 -15.36 -12.14 -10.54
CA ASP A 158 -15.66 -13.43 -11.17
C ASP A 158 -16.27 -14.38 -10.13
N ILE A 159 -17.13 -15.31 -10.57
CA ILE A 159 -17.70 -16.33 -9.69
C ILE A 159 -16.76 -17.54 -9.63
N ASP A 160 -15.64 -17.39 -8.92
CA ASP A 160 -14.69 -18.47 -8.66
C ASP A 160 -14.51 -18.70 -7.15
N THR A 161 -13.88 -19.82 -6.79
CA THR A 161 -13.81 -20.37 -5.42
C THR A 161 -13.09 -19.47 -4.41
N HIS A 162 -12.61 -18.29 -4.83
CA HIS A 162 -11.85 -17.34 -4.04
C HIS A 162 -12.58 -16.00 -3.81
N GLY A 163 -13.79 -15.83 -4.36
CA GLY A 163 -14.63 -14.62 -4.23
C GLY A 163 -15.51 -14.54 -2.98
#